data_AF-A0A7X9BYU4-F1
#
_entry.id   AF-A0A7X9BYU4-F1
#
_cell.length_a   1.000
_cell.length_b   1.000
_cell.length_c   1.000
_cell.angle_alpha   90.00
_cell.angle_beta   90.00
_cell.angle_gamma   90.00
#
_symmetry.space_group_name_H-M   'P 1'
#
loop_
_entity.id
_entity.type
_entity.pdbx_description
1 polymer ?
#
loop_
_entity_poly.entity_id
_entity_poly.type
_entity_poly.pdbx_seq_one_letter_code
_entity_poly.pdbx_strand_id
1 'polypeptide(L)'
;IKEIRAHHDARLQEIRGILASGKKTVIETASQMHWDLNYDDWSKFPLAQKWFAAGEAMSHLEHLAFLGEAERVKEGKETYYLLK
;
A
#
# COMPACT_ATOMS: atom_id res chain seq x y z
N ILE A 1 22.39 3.28 0.60
CA ILE A 1 21.42 4.24 0.01
C ILE A 1 20.78 3.70 -1.28
N LYS A 2 21.55 3.21 -2.26
CA LYS A 2 20.98 2.72 -3.54
C LYS A 2 19.93 1.60 -3.36
N GLU A 3 20.23 0.60 -2.54
CA GLU A 3 19.33 -0.54 -2.28
C GLU A 3 18.00 -0.11 -1.67
N ILE A 4 18.03 0.79 -0.68
CA ILE A 4 16.81 1.33 -0.04
C ILE A 4 15.93 2.07 -1.06
N ARG A 5 16.54 2.86 -1.96
CA ARG A 5 15.78 3.54 -3.02
C ARG A 5 15.16 2.54 -3.99
N ALA A 6 15.94 1.57 -4.48
CA ALA A 6 15.44 0.53 -5.38
C ALA A 6 14.31 -0.29 -4.74
N HIS A 7 14.41 -0.58 -3.45
CA HIS A 7 13.33 -1.23 -2.70
C HIS A 7 12.04 -0.41 -2.72
N HIS A 8 12.10 0.89 -2.36
CA HIS A 8 10.90 1.74 -2.37
C HIS A 8 10.34 1.98 -3.78
N ASP A 9 11.18 2.05 -4.81
CA ASP A 9 10.72 2.12 -6.20
C ASP A 9 9.94 0.85 -6.59
N ALA A 10 10.42 -0.33 -6.18
CA ALA A 10 9.72 -1.59 -6.39
C ALA A 10 8.37 -1.64 -5.63
N ARG A 11 8.33 -1.14 -4.38
CA ARG A 11 7.08 -1.02 -3.61
C ARG A 11 6.07 -0.09 -4.28
N LEU A 12 6.52 1.03 -4.82
CA LEU A 12 5.65 1.95 -5.57
C LEU A 12 5.12 1.30 -6.86
N GLN A 13 5.93 0.54 -7.59
CA GLN A 13 5.48 -0.20 -8.78
C GLN A 13 4.42 -1.25 -8.44
N GLU A 14 4.65 -2.01 -7.37
CA GLU A 14 3.71 -3.00 -6.88
C GLU A 14 2.36 -2.37 -6.48
N ILE A 15 2.38 -1.29 -5.71
CA ILE A 15 1.16 -0.59 -5.30
C ILE A 15 0.39 -0.03 -6.49
N ARG A 16 1.06 0.51 -7.52
CA ARG A 16 0.39 0.90 -8.78
C ARG A 16 -0.32 -0.30 -9.42
N GLY A 17 0.33 -1.46 -9.45
CA GLY A 17 -0.27 -2.71 -9.93
C GLY A 17 -1.51 -3.12 -9.13
N ILE A 18 -1.46 -3.00 -7.80
CA ILE A 18 -2.61 -3.27 -6.92
C ILE A 18 -3.78 -2.30 -7.23
N LEU A 19 -3.51 -1.00 -7.34
CA LEU A 19 -4.52 0.03 -7.63
C LEU A 19 -5.07 -0.03 -9.06
N ALA A 20 -4.36 -0.66 -10.00
CA ALA A 20 -4.86 -0.87 -11.36
C ALA A 20 -6.14 -1.74 -11.39
N SER A 21 -6.41 -2.51 -10.34
CA SER A 21 -7.64 -3.29 -10.17
C SER A 21 -8.83 -2.49 -9.62
N GLY A 22 -8.65 -1.19 -9.36
CA GLY A 22 -9.66 -0.28 -8.82
C GLY A 22 -9.21 0.36 -7.50
N LYS A 23 -10.07 1.22 -6.95
CA LYS A 23 -9.79 1.93 -5.70
C LYS A 23 -9.59 0.96 -4.53
N LYS A 24 -8.62 1.23 -3.66
CA LYS A 24 -8.34 0.42 -2.46
C LYS A 24 -8.11 1.31 -1.25
N THR A 25 -8.52 0.84 -0.09
CA THR A 25 -8.10 1.42 1.19
C THR A 25 -6.63 1.10 1.47
N VAL A 26 -6.05 1.74 2.49
CA VAL A 26 -4.71 1.43 2.98
C VAL A 26 -4.60 -0.05 3.38
N ILE A 27 -5.61 -0.58 4.08
CA ILE A 27 -5.59 -1.96 4.59
C ILE A 27 -5.70 -2.96 3.45
N GLU A 28 -6.59 -2.73 2.48
CA GLU A 28 -6.70 -3.61 1.29
C GLU A 28 -5.43 -3.58 0.44
N THR A 29 -4.75 -2.43 0.37
CA THR A 29 -3.47 -2.30 -0.32
C THR A 29 -2.40 -3.11 0.41
N ALA A 30 -2.24 -2.89 1.72
CA ALA A 30 -1.26 -3.60 2.54
C ALA A 30 -1.46 -5.12 2.50
N SER A 31 -2.72 -5.60 2.50
CA SER A 31 -3.01 -7.03 2.44
C SER A 31 -2.69 -7.69 1.10
N GLN A 32 -2.52 -6.90 0.04
CA GLN A 32 -2.16 -7.38 -1.31
C GLN A 32 -0.69 -7.14 -1.65
N MET A 33 0.05 -6.39 -0.84
CA MET A 33 1.49 -6.22 -0.99
C MET A 33 2.22 -7.51 -0.63
N HIS A 34 3.37 -7.71 -1.26
CA HIS A 34 4.29 -8.77 -0.94
C HIS A 34 5.11 -8.43 0.29
N TRP A 35 5.07 -9.32 1.27
CA TRP A 35 5.81 -9.21 2.52
C TRP A 35 6.73 -10.42 2.66
N ASP A 36 7.99 -10.18 3.00
CA ASP A 36 8.97 -11.23 3.31
C ASP A 36 8.80 -11.70 4.77
N LEU A 37 7.69 -12.38 5.04
CA LEU A 37 7.31 -12.86 6.36
C LEU A 37 6.81 -14.32 6.29
N ASN A 38 7.02 -15.08 7.37
CA ASN A 38 6.63 -16.48 7.47
C ASN A 38 5.14 -16.65 7.83
N TYR A 39 4.24 -16.08 7.03
CA TYR A 39 2.80 -16.25 7.18
C TYR A 39 2.15 -16.51 5.82
N ASP A 40 1.33 -17.55 5.73
CA ASP A 40 0.69 -17.95 4.46
C ASP A 40 -0.39 -16.97 3.99
N ASP A 41 -0.91 -16.12 4.90
CA ASP A 41 -2.07 -15.26 4.63
C ASP A 41 -2.07 -14.03 5.55
N TRP A 42 -2.57 -12.91 5.03
CA TRP A 42 -2.72 -11.65 5.76
C TRP A 42 -3.47 -11.81 7.09
N SER A 43 -4.50 -12.65 7.15
CA SER A 43 -5.28 -12.91 8.37
C SER A 43 -4.40 -13.41 9.52
N LYS A 44 -3.33 -14.17 9.21
CA LYS A 44 -2.39 -14.75 10.19
C LYS A 44 -1.35 -13.76 10.70
N PHE A 45 -1.20 -12.58 10.08
CA PHE A 45 -0.26 -11.58 10.55
C PHE A 45 -0.63 -11.13 11.98
N PRO A 46 0.34 -11.08 12.91
CA PRO A 46 0.16 -10.45 14.20
C PRO A 46 -0.34 -9.02 14.03
N LEU A 47 -1.21 -8.57 14.94
CA LEU A 47 -1.83 -7.24 14.86
C LEU A 47 -0.77 -6.12 14.71
N ALA A 48 0.31 -6.19 15.49
CA ALA A 48 1.41 -5.24 15.40
C ALA A 48 2.06 -5.19 14.00
N GLN A 49 2.22 -6.34 13.34
CA GLN A 49 2.78 -6.38 11.98
C GLN A 49 1.81 -5.81 10.95
N LYS A 50 0.50 -6.04 11.10
CA LYS A 50 -0.52 -5.38 10.26
C LYS A 50 -0.45 -3.86 10.39
N TRP A 51 -0.23 -3.35 11.60
CA TRP A 51 -0.05 -1.91 11.84
C TRP A 51 1.16 -1.34 11.10
N PHE A 52 2.32 -2.01 11.16
CA PHE A 52 3.50 -1.58 10.42
C PHE A 52 3.31 -1.66 8.91
N ALA A 53 2.75 -2.77 8.41
CA ALA A 53 2.44 -2.96 6.99
C ALA A 53 1.46 -1.90 6.46
N ALA A 54 0.42 -1.57 7.23
CA ALA A 54 -0.53 -0.52 6.88
C ALA A 54 0.15 0.87 6.86
N GLY A 55 1.05 1.16 7.80
CA GLY A 55 1.80 2.41 7.83
C GLY A 55 2.72 2.58 6.61
N GLU A 56 3.41 1.52 6.21
CA GLU A 56 4.25 1.52 5.01
C GLU A 56 3.41 1.71 3.74
N ALA A 57 2.33 0.95 3.59
CA ALA A 57 1.40 1.10 2.47
C ALA A 57 0.84 2.53 2.38
N MET A 58 0.42 3.10 3.52
CA MET A 58 -0.10 4.46 3.58
C MET A 58 0.95 5.48 3.12
N SER A 59 2.19 5.37 3.59
CA SER A 59 3.28 6.28 3.19
C SER A 59 3.48 6.28 1.67
N HIS A 60 3.45 5.10 1.05
CA HIS A 60 3.57 4.98 -0.41
C HIS A 60 2.35 5.51 -1.17
N LEU A 61 1.14 5.24 -0.70
CA LEU A 61 -0.09 5.78 -1.28
C LEU A 61 -0.14 7.31 -1.22
N GLU A 62 0.24 7.87 -0.07
CA GLU A 62 0.38 9.32 0.14
C GLU A 62 1.42 9.94 -0.79
N HIS A 63 2.55 9.24 -1.01
CA HIS A 63 3.58 9.65 -1.96
C HIS A 63 3.06 9.68 -3.41
N LEU A 64 2.36 8.63 -3.85
CA LEU A 64 1.74 8.60 -5.19
C LEU A 64 0.71 9.73 -5.35
N ALA A 65 -0.08 10.00 -4.31
CA ALA A 65 -1.03 11.10 -4.33
C ALA A 65 -0.33 12.48 -4.38
N PHE A 66 0.80 12.63 -3.69
CA PHE A 66 1.63 13.84 -3.77
C PHE A 66 2.23 14.06 -5.17
N LEU A 67 2.66 12.98 -5.83
CA LEU A 67 3.12 13.01 -7.22
C LEU A 67 1.99 13.24 -8.24
N GLY A 68 0.72 13.18 -7.78
CA GLY A 68 -0.45 13.32 -8.64
C GLY A 68 -0.77 12.07 -9.46
N GLU A 69 -0.19 10.92 -9.12
CA GLU A 69 -0.40 9.63 -9.81
C GLU A 69 -1.57 8.83 -9.21
N ALA A 70 -2.02 9.19 -8.01
CA ALA A 70 -3.20 8.63 -7.37
C ALA A 70 -4.08 9.74 -6.77
N GLU A 71 -5.35 9.43 -6.55
CA GLU A 71 -6.32 10.31 -5.91
C GLU A 71 -6.84 9.71 -4.62
N ARG A 72 -6.98 10.53 -3.58
CA ARG A 72 -7.71 10.17 -2.35
C ARG A 72 -9.20 10.33 -2.58
N VAL A 73 -9.94 9.24 -2.47
CA VAL A 73 -11.41 9.23 -2.60
C VAL A 73 -12.01 8.93 -1.24
N LYS A 74 -12.78 9.86 -0.69
CA LYS A 74 -13.44 9.69 0.60
C LYS A 74 -14.87 9.22 0.39
N GLU A 75 -15.22 8.08 0.99
CA GLU A 75 -16.57 7.51 0.94
C GLU A 75 -17.04 7.20 2.36
N GLY A 76 -17.96 8.04 2.86
CA GLY A 76 -18.39 7.98 4.26
C GLY A 76 -17.22 8.20 5.23
N LYS A 77 -16.89 7.14 5.98
CA LYS A 77 -15.78 7.13 6.96
C LYS A 77 -14.49 6.56 6.40
N GLU A 78 -14.52 5.95 5.22
CA GLU A 78 -13.39 5.27 4.63
C GLU A 78 -12.68 6.18 3.63
N THR A 79 -11.37 6.00 3.52
CA THR A 79 -10.53 6.68 2.53
C THR A 79 -9.91 5.63 1.63
N TYR A 80 -10.18 5.78 0.34
CA TYR A 80 -9.64 4.96 -0.73
C TYR A 80 -8.59 5.76 -1.51
N TYR A 81 -7.75 5.02 -2.22
CA TYR A 81 -6.84 5.53 -3.21
C TYR A 81 -7.19 4.94 -4.55
N LEU A 82 -7.26 5.77 -5.58
CA LEU A 82 -7.53 5.37 -6.96
C LEU A 82 -6.34 5.81 -7.82
N LEU A 83 -5.83 4.92 -8.65
CA LEU A 83 -4.79 5.28 -9.63
C LEU A 83 -5.38 6.23 -10.69
N LYS A 84 -4.63 7.26 -11.07
CA LYS A 84 -5.02 8.21 -12.12
C LYS A 84 -4.60 7.76 -13.52
#